data_AF-A0A917LDT7-F1
#
_entry.id   AF-A0A917LDT7-F1
#
_cell.length_a   1.000
_cell.length_b   1.000
_cell.length_c   1.000
_cell.angle_alpha   90.00
_cell.angle_beta   90.00
_cell.angle_gamma   90.00
#
_symmetry.space_group_name_H-M   'P 1'
#
loop_
_entity.id
_entity.type
_entity.pdbx_description
1 polymer ?
#
loop_
_entity_poly.entity_id
_entity_poly.type
_entity_poly.pdbx_seq_one_letter_code
_entity_poly.pdbx_strand_id
1 'polypeptide(L)'
;MQRLYIALLFCLAITLHNLEEALYLPQWTTTVSLPLHLQPKPFYIVVSIITLLAYIITVLMLCYPNKPRYRFLFIGYAGAMWINAFVPHMIISIMTRTMMPGVITAILFVLPICTFILYKLARSWKEIVASTGVVGLFLLGVVFLQLFL
;
A
#
# COMPACT_ATOMS: atom_id res chain seq x y z
N MET A 1 3.38 15.57 18.46
CA MET A 1 2.06 15.71 17.80
C MET A 1 2.11 15.49 16.29
N GLN A 2 2.90 16.22 15.51
CA GLN A 2 2.90 16.09 14.03
C GLN A 2 3.15 14.66 13.50
N ARG A 3 4.12 13.92 14.06
CA ARG A 3 4.40 12.53 13.64
C ARG A 3 3.24 11.57 13.92
N LEU A 4 2.48 11.81 14.99
CA LEU A 4 1.32 11.00 15.34
C LEU A 4 0.19 11.19 14.32
N TYR A 5 -0.09 12.43 13.89
CA TYR A 5 -1.10 12.68 12.86
C TYR A 5 -0.72 12.03 11.52
N ILE A 6 0.55 12.14 11.11
CA ILE A 6 1.06 11.46 9.91
C ILE A 6 0.87 9.94 10.02
N ALA A 7 1.23 9.36 11.17
CA ALA A 7 1.06 7.94 11.43
C ALA A 7 -0.42 7.49 11.36
N LEU A 8 -1.32 8.23 11.99
CA LEU A 8 -2.75 7.90 11.99
C LEU A 8 -3.36 8.01 10.59
N LEU A 9 -3.05 9.07 9.85
CA LEU A 9 -3.52 9.24 8.47
C LEU A 9 -3.00 8.13 7.56
N PHE A 10 -1.74 7.75 7.71
CA PHE A 10 -1.15 6.65 6.95
C PHE A 10 -1.86 5.33 7.24
N CYS A 11 -1.96 4.93 8.52
CA CYS A 11 -2.64 3.69 8.90
C CYS A 11 -4.10 3.67 8.44
N LEU A 12 -4.82 4.79 8.55
CA LEU A 12 -6.19 4.91 8.07
C LEU A 12 -6.27 4.71 6.55
N ALA A 13 -5.41 5.39 5.78
CA ALA A 13 -5.40 5.27 4.33
C ALA A 13 -5.16 3.84 3.86
N ILE A 14 -4.17 3.14 4.44
CA ILE A 14 -3.86 1.75 4.08
C ILE A 14 -5.00 0.82 4.48
N THR A 15 -5.59 1.03 5.67
CA THR A 15 -6.72 0.20 6.15
C THR A 15 -7.92 0.34 5.23
N LEU A 16 -8.32 1.58 4.89
CA LEU A 16 -9.46 1.83 4.02
C LEU A 16 -9.24 1.25 2.62
N HIS A 17 -8.02 1.41 2.08
CA HIS A 17 -7.67 0.87 0.77
C HIS A 17 -7.75 -0.65 0.74
N ASN A 18 -7.07 -1.33 1.66
CA ASN A 18 -7.06 -2.79 1.72
C ASN A 18 -8.45 -3.35 2.09
N LEU A 19 -9.28 -2.59 2.81
CA LEU A 19 -10.66 -2.96 3.08
C LEU A 19 -11.53 -2.89 1.82
N GLU A 20 -11.41 -1.83 1.01
CA GLU A 20 -12.07 -1.74 -0.30
C GLU A 20 -11.68 -2.94 -1.18
N GLU A 21 -10.39 -3.24 -1.26
CA GLU A 21 -9.93 -4.40 -2.03
C GLU A 21 -10.46 -5.71 -1.46
N ALA A 22 -10.43 -5.92 -0.14
CA ALA A 22 -10.95 -7.14 0.48
C ALA A 22 -12.43 -7.37 0.18
N LEU A 23 -13.23 -6.31 0.14
CA LEU A 23 -14.66 -6.41 -0.11
C LEU A 23 -14.97 -6.73 -1.58
N TYR A 24 -14.21 -6.17 -2.52
CA TYR A 24 -14.64 -6.17 -3.93
C TYR A 24 -13.64 -6.79 -4.90
N LEU A 25 -12.33 -6.78 -4.62
CA LEU A 25 -11.30 -7.14 -5.60
C LEU A 25 -11.39 -8.60 -6.05
N PRO A 26 -11.51 -9.61 -5.16
CA PRO A 26 -11.61 -11.00 -5.59
C PRO A 26 -12.78 -11.25 -6.55
N GLN A 27 -13.97 -10.75 -6.20
CA GLN A 27 -15.15 -10.90 -7.06
C GLN A 27 -15.00 -10.12 -8.37
N TRP A 28 -14.47 -8.90 -8.32
CA TRP A 28 -14.26 -8.11 -9.52
C TRP A 28 -13.33 -8.82 -10.51
N THR A 29 -12.29 -9.53 -10.05
CA THR A 29 -11.40 -10.29 -10.95
C THR A 29 -12.11 -11.37 -11.76
N THR A 30 -13.26 -11.89 -11.30
CA THR A 30 -14.06 -12.87 -12.05
C THR A 30 -14.99 -12.23 -13.08
N THR A 31 -15.16 -10.90 -13.04
CA THR A 31 -16.02 -10.14 -13.95
C THR A 31 -15.28 -9.56 -15.14
N VAL A 32 -13.94 -9.56 -15.11
CA VAL A 32 -13.07 -9.01 -16.14
C VAL A 32 -12.19 -10.10 -16.73
N SER A 33 -11.86 -9.99 -18.02
CA SER A 33 -11.02 -10.96 -18.73
C SER A 33 -9.53 -10.80 -18.40
N LEU A 34 -9.16 -10.98 -17.12
CA LEU A 34 -7.78 -10.97 -16.66
C LEU A 34 -7.22 -12.41 -16.56
N PRO A 35 -5.91 -12.62 -16.81
CA PRO A 35 -5.30 -13.94 -16.70
C PRO A 35 -5.26 -14.46 -15.25
N LEU A 36 -5.35 -13.57 -14.26
CA LEU A 36 -5.29 -13.91 -12.84
C LEU A 36 -6.64 -13.68 -12.17
N HIS A 37 -7.19 -14.75 -11.61
CA HIS A 37 -8.38 -14.72 -10.75
C HIS A 37 -7.94 -14.88 -9.29
N LEU A 38 -8.33 -13.94 -8.44
CA LEU A 38 -7.93 -13.96 -7.03
C LEU A 38 -8.89 -14.84 -6.22
N GLN A 39 -8.34 -15.81 -5.51
CA GLN A 39 -9.10 -16.59 -4.54
C GLN A 39 -9.34 -15.72 -3.29
N PRO A 40 -10.60 -15.60 -2.80
CA PRO A 40 -10.91 -14.69 -1.70
C PRO A 40 -10.08 -14.95 -0.43
N LYS A 41 -9.97 -16.22 0.00
CA LYS A 41 -9.31 -16.56 1.28
C LYS A 41 -7.81 -16.25 1.29
N PRO A 42 -6.98 -16.72 0.32
CA PRO A 42 -5.58 -16.32 0.23
C PRO A 42 -5.39 -14.81 0.15
N PHE A 43 -6.25 -14.13 -0.62
CA PHE A 43 -6.21 -12.69 -0.76
C PHE A 43 -6.42 -11.99 0.60
N TYR A 44 -7.46 -12.36 1.36
CA TYR A 44 -7.75 -11.76 2.66
C TYR A 44 -6.59 -11.92 3.67
N ILE A 45 -5.93 -13.07 3.66
CA ILE A 45 -4.75 -13.31 4.50
C ILE A 45 -3.65 -12.33 4.13
N VAL A 46 -3.34 -12.22 2.84
CA VAL A 46 -2.28 -11.34 2.35
C VAL A 46 -2.57 -9.87 2.61
N VAL A 47 -3.78 -9.35 2.32
CA VAL A 47 -4.09 -7.94 2.58
C VAL A 47 -4.06 -7.62 4.08
N SER A 48 -4.42 -8.60 4.93
CA SER A 48 -4.34 -8.45 6.38
C SER A 48 -2.89 -8.37 6.86
N ILE A 49 -2.00 -9.19 6.31
CA ILE A 49 -0.55 -9.14 6.60
C ILE A 49 0.04 -7.81 6.16
N ILE A 50 -0.27 -7.36 4.93
CA ILE A 50 0.17 -6.07 4.40
C ILE A 50 -0.29 -4.96 5.35
N THR A 51 -1.58 -4.91 5.70
CA THR A 51 -2.12 -3.94 6.65
C THR A 51 -1.37 -3.98 7.99
N LEU A 52 -1.19 -5.16 8.58
CA LEU A 52 -0.48 -5.30 9.86
C LEU A 52 0.97 -4.78 9.79
N LEU A 53 1.67 -5.04 8.70
CA LEU A 53 3.03 -4.52 8.48
C LEU A 53 3.07 -2.99 8.43
N ALA A 54 2.05 -2.35 7.85
CA ALA A 54 1.93 -0.89 7.85
C ALA A 54 1.84 -0.35 9.29
N TYR A 55 1.04 -0.98 10.15
CA TYR A 55 0.93 -0.61 11.57
C TYR A 55 2.24 -0.84 12.33
N ILE A 56 2.87 -2.01 12.16
CA ILE A 56 4.14 -2.34 12.82
C ILE A 56 5.22 -1.30 12.49
N ILE A 57 5.42 -1.00 11.20
CA ILE A 57 6.44 -0.03 10.77
C ILE A 57 6.11 1.38 11.29
N THR A 58 4.82 1.74 11.32
CA THR A 58 4.37 3.02 11.88
C THR A 58 4.68 3.13 13.37
N VAL A 59 4.36 2.09 14.16
CA VAL A 59 4.67 2.04 15.59
C VAL A 59 6.18 2.11 15.82
N LEU A 60 6.98 1.35 15.05
CA LEU A 60 8.45 1.40 15.15
C LEU A 60 9.00 2.80 14.85
N MET A 61 8.45 3.51 13.86
CA MET A 61 8.84 4.89 13.54
C MET A 61 8.52 5.87 14.67
N LEU A 62 7.38 5.68 15.35
CA LEU A 62 6.96 6.51 16.48
C LEU A 62 7.76 6.22 17.76
N CYS A 63 7.98 4.95 18.09
CA CYS A 63 8.68 4.54 19.31
C CYS A 63 10.19 4.79 19.23
N TYR A 64 10.78 4.78 18.03
CA TYR A 64 12.22 4.92 17.83
C TYR A 64 12.57 6.08 16.88
N PRO A 65 12.20 7.32 17.23
CA PRO A 65 12.29 8.49 16.34
C PRO A 65 13.71 8.86 15.90
N ASN A 66 14.73 8.42 16.66
CA ASN A 66 16.15 8.68 16.41
C ASN A 66 16.82 7.60 15.56
N LYS A 67 16.10 6.52 15.19
CA LYS A 67 16.64 5.42 14.40
C LYS A 67 16.23 5.62 12.92
N PRO A 68 17.17 6.02 12.03
CA PRO A 68 16.85 6.39 10.66
C PRO A 68 16.24 5.24 9.85
N ARG A 69 16.58 3.98 10.19
CA ARG A 69 16.04 2.78 9.53
C ARG A 69 14.51 2.68 9.56
N TYR A 70 13.85 3.07 10.66
CA TYR A 70 12.39 2.93 10.73
C TYR A 70 11.68 4.01 9.94
N ARG A 71 12.24 5.23 9.90
CA ARG A 71 11.79 6.27 8.96
C ARG A 71 12.00 5.83 7.51
N PHE A 72 13.14 5.20 7.19
CA PHE A 72 13.40 4.66 5.86
C PHE A 72 12.36 3.62 5.45
N LEU A 73 12.05 2.65 6.33
CA LEU A 73 10.99 1.67 6.10
C LEU A 73 9.62 2.31 5.91
N PHE A 74 9.27 3.32 6.73
CA PHE A 74 8.00 4.03 6.63
C PHE A 74 7.86 4.80 5.31
N ILE A 75 8.91 5.52 4.88
CA ILE A 75 8.96 6.20 3.58
C ILE A 75 8.83 5.17 2.45
N GLY A 76 9.55 4.05 2.54
CA GLY A 76 9.51 3.01 1.52
C GLY A 76 8.14 2.36 1.40
N TYR A 77 7.45 2.14 2.52
CA TYR A 77 6.08 1.62 2.51
C TYR A 77 5.12 2.64 1.90
N ALA A 78 5.19 3.91 2.30
CA ALA A 78 4.36 4.96 1.70
C ALA A 78 4.58 5.09 0.18
N GLY A 79 5.83 4.99 -0.28
CA GLY A 79 6.15 4.99 -1.71
C GLY A 79 5.67 3.73 -2.42
N ALA A 80 5.78 2.55 -1.80
CA ALA A 80 5.28 1.30 -2.36
C ALA A 80 3.74 1.35 -2.53
N MET A 81 3.03 1.86 -1.53
CA MET A 81 1.57 2.04 -1.60
C MET A 81 1.17 3.12 -2.61
N TRP A 82 1.97 4.17 -2.76
CA TRP A 82 1.76 5.17 -3.82
C TRP A 82 1.88 4.54 -5.21
N ILE A 83 2.91 3.71 -5.43
CA ILE A 83 3.06 2.98 -6.69
C ILE A 83 1.92 1.99 -6.87
N ASN A 84 1.58 1.21 -5.85
CA ASN A 84 0.49 0.23 -5.90
C ASN A 84 -0.85 0.89 -6.28
N ALA A 85 -1.19 2.03 -5.65
CA ALA A 85 -2.36 2.84 -5.96
C ALA A 85 -2.41 3.33 -7.42
N PHE A 86 -1.24 3.61 -8.02
CA PHE A 86 -1.15 4.01 -9.44
C PHE A 86 -1.15 2.81 -10.39
N VAL A 87 -0.30 1.81 -10.09
CA VAL A 87 -0.10 0.54 -10.79
C VAL A 87 -0.23 -0.59 -9.76
N PRO A 88 -1.29 -1.41 -9.80
CA PRO A 88 -2.12 -1.68 -10.97
C PRO A 88 -3.40 -0.84 -11.13
N HIS A 89 -3.96 -0.24 -10.07
CA HIS A 89 -5.38 0.14 -10.04
C HIS A 89 -5.83 1.06 -11.18
N MET A 90 -5.14 2.18 -11.39
CA MET A 90 -5.55 3.14 -12.42
C MET A 90 -5.29 2.61 -13.83
N ILE A 91 -4.15 1.95 -14.06
CA ILE A 91 -3.81 1.38 -15.36
C ILE A 91 -4.80 0.29 -15.75
N ILE A 92 -5.05 -0.68 -14.86
CA ILE A 92 -5.96 -1.79 -15.15
C ILE A 92 -7.40 -1.28 -15.29
N SER A 93 -7.80 -0.26 -14.54
CA SER A 93 -9.14 0.34 -14.70
C SER A 93 -9.33 0.93 -16.10
N ILE A 94 -8.32 1.64 -16.62
CA ILE A 94 -8.34 2.18 -17.98
C ILE A 94 -8.40 1.06 -19.01
N MET A 95 -7.58 0.01 -18.83
CA MET A 95 -7.52 -1.13 -19.77
C MET A 95 -8.82 -1.93 -19.81
N THR A 96 -9.44 -2.19 -18.65
CA THR A 96 -10.68 -2.97 -18.53
C THR A 96 -11.93 -2.12 -18.75
N ARG A 97 -11.81 -0.79 -18.78
CA ARG A 97 -12.93 0.17 -18.78
C ARG A 97 -13.91 -0.05 -17.63
N THR A 98 -13.43 -0.59 -16.52
CA THR A 98 -14.19 -0.78 -15.28
C THR A 98 -13.39 -0.19 -14.13
N MET A 99 -14.06 0.27 -13.08
CA MET A 99 -13.38 0.78 -11.89
C MET A 99 -12.86 -0.40 -11.07
N MET A 100 -11.55 -0.63 -11.09
CA MET A 100 -10.93 -1.65 -10.26
C MET A 100 -11.08 -1.25 -8.79
N PRO A 101 -11.51 -2.19 -7.91
CA PRO A 101 -11.49 -1.97 -6.48
C PRO A 101 -10.12 -1.47 -6.00
N GLY A 102 -10.14 -0.45 -5.15
CA GLY A 102 -8.97 0.27 -4.67
C GLY A 102 -8.78 1.64 -5.33
N VAL A 103 -9.39 1.93 -6.48
CA VAL A 103 -9.25 3.24 -7.15
C VAL A 103 -9.83 4.39 -6.32
N ILE A 104 -10.99 4.17 -5.69
CA ILE A 104 -11.67 5.24 -4.94
C ILE A 104 -10.81 5.66 -3.76
N THR A 105 -10.40 4.69 -2.94
CA THR A 105 -9.51 4.95 -1.79
C THR A 105 -8.12 5.38 -2.21
N ALA A 106 -7.61 4.92 -3.36
CA ALA A 106 -6.35 5.40 -3.92
C ALA A 106 -6.37 6.91 -4.16
N ILE A 107 -7.38 7.41 -4.88
CA ILE A 107 -7.51 8.82 -5.23
C ILE A 107 -7.81 9.68 -4.00
N LEU A 108 -8.73 9.24 -3.14
CA LEU A 108 -9.18 10.05 -2.01
C LEU A 108 -8.20 10.04 -0.82
N PHE A 109 -7.47 8.94 -0.61
CA PHE A 109 -6.67 8.75 0.60
C PHE A 109 -5.20 8.40 0.29
N VAL A 110 -4.93 7.29 -0.41
CA VAL A 110 -3.56 6.76 -0.52
C VAL A 110 -2.63 7.74 -1.23
N LEU A 111 -3.00 8.21 -2.43
CA LEU A 111 -2.19 9.14 -3.21
C LEU A 111 -1.93 10.46 -2.46
N PRO A 112 -2.95 11.21 -1.99
CA PRO A 112 -2.69 12.49 -1.32
C PRO A 112 -1.90 12.33 -0.01
N ILE A 113 -2.22 11.34 0.81
CA ILE A 113 -1.55 11.12 2.10
C ILE A 113 -0.13 10.64 1.88
N CYS A 114 0.11 9.68 0.99
CA CYS A 114 1.45 9.18 0.72
C CYS A 114 2.31 10.26 0.03
N THR A 115 1.77 11.03 -0.91
CA THR A 115 2.50 12.18 -1.49
C THR A 115 2.91 13.18 -0.42
N PHE A 116 2.00 13.55 0.49
CA PHE A 116 2.32 14.46 1.60
C PHE A 116 3.41 13.88 2.51
N ILE A 117 3.34 12.59 2.84
CA ILE A 117 4.34 11.89 3.65
C ILE A 117 5.71 11.90 2.99
N LEU A 118 5.78 11.52 1.72
CA LEU A 118 7.03 11.45 0.97
C LEU A 118 7.67 12.83 0.87
N TYR A 119 6.87 13.86 0.56
CA TYR A 119 7.33 15.25 0.52
C TYR A 119 7.84 15.74 1.89
N LYS A 120 7.13 15.40 2.97
CA LYS A 120 7.45 15.92 4.31
C LYS A 120 8.60 15.20 4.99
N LEU A 121 8.72 13.88 4.79
CA LEU A 121 9.64 13.03 5.55
C LEU A 121 10.90 12.66 4.78
N ALA A 122 10.87 12.56 3.45
CA ALA A 122 12.07 12.19 2.69
C ALA A 122 13.08 13.34 2.63
N ARG A 123 14.37 12.99 2.67
CA ARG A 123 15.48 13.95 2.55
C ARG A 123 15.84 14.22 1.10
N SER A 124 15.56 13.27 0.21
CA SER A 124 15.85 13.37 -1.22
C SER A 124 15.02 12.37 -2.01
N TRP A 125 14.88 12.61 -3.32
CA TRP A 125 14.27 11.66 -4.23
C TRP A 125 15.00 10.31 -4.25
N LYS A 126 16.34 10.30 -4.07
CA LYS A 126 17.14 9.06 -3.99
C LYS A 126 16.70 8.18 -2.83
N GLU A 127 16.39 8.78 -1.68
CA GLU A 127 15.87 8.06 -0.52
C GLU A 127 14.48 7.46 -0.81
N ILE A 128 13.60 8.22 -1.48
CA ILE A 128 12.28 7.73 -1.89
C ILE A 128 12.43 6.51 -2.79
N VAL A 129 13.24 6.62 -3.86
CA VAL A 129 13.45 5.52 -4.81
C VAL A 129 14.06 4.29 -4.13
N ALA A 130 15.12 4.47 -3.34
CA ALA A 130 15.78 3.36 -2.67
C ALA A 130 14.89 2.67 -1.65
N SER A 131 14.18 3.44 -0.81
CA SER A 131 13.29 2.87 0.21
C SER A 131 12.07 2.20 -0.41
N THR A 132 11.47 2.83 -1.42
CA THR A 132 10.34 2.26 -2.17
C THR A 132 10.74 0.97 -2.88
N GLY A 133 11.94 0.92 -3.48
CA GLY A 133 12.45 -0.30 -4.11
C GLY A 133 12.62 -1.44 -3.11
N VAL A 134 13.31 -1.19 -1.99
CA VAL A 134 13.57 -2.22 -0.97
C VAL A 134 12.28 -2.73 -0.34
N VAL A 135 11.42 -1.81 0.13
CA VAL A 135 10.17 -2.19 0.81
C VAL A 135 9.15 -2.74 -0.19
N GLY A 136 9.06 -2.14 -1.38
CA GLY A 136 8.16 -2.59 -2.44
C GLY A 136 8.47 -4.00 -2.92
N LEU A 137 9.75 -4.35 -3.14
CA LEU A 137 10.14 -5.72 -3.49
C LEU A 137 9.76 -6.72 -2.39
N PHE A 138 9.95 -6.35 -1.12
CA PHE A 138 9.52 -7.18 0.00
C PHE A 138 8.00 -7.38 0.03
N LEU A 139 7.22 -6.30 -0.12
CA LEU A 139 5.76 -6.36 -0.14
C LEU A 139 5.23 -7.14 -1.34
N LEU A 140 5.85 -7.01 -2.51
CA LEU A 140 5.53 -7.85 -3.67
C LEU A 140 5.75 -9.34 -3.35
N GLY A 141 6.84 -9.68 -2.67
CA GLY A 141 7.07 -11.04 -2.18
C GLY A 141 5.95 -11.54 -1.25
N VAL A 142 5.43 -10.68 -0.37
CA VAL A 142 4.26 -10.99 0.46
C VAL A 142 3.00 -11.20 -0.39
N VAL A 143 2.78 -10.38 -1.42
CA VAL A 143 1.65 -10.54 -2.35
C VAL A 143 1.75 -11.88 -3.08
N PHE A 144 2.93 -12.31 -3.50
CA PHE A 144 3.14 -13.60 -4.16
C PHE A 144 2.81 -14.81 -3.27
N LEU A 145 2.78 -14.66 -1.94
CA LEU A 145 2.41 -15.76 -1.04
C LEU A 145 0.99 -16.29 -1.30
N GLN A 146 0.08 -15.47 -1.83
CA GLN A 146 -1.28 -15.91 -2.15
C GLN A 146 -1.33 -17.02 -3.21
N LEU A 147 -0.26 -17.22 -3.99
CA LEU A 147 -0.17 -18.29 -4.99
C LEU A 147 0.16 -19.66 -4.36
N PHE A 148 0.55 -19.68 -3.08
CA PHE A 148 0.99 -20.87 -2.35
C PHE A 148 0.09 -21.20 -1.14
N LEU A 149 -0.98 -20.41 -0.91
CA LEU A 149 -1.96 -20.55 0.17
C LEU A 149 -3.29 -21.08 -0.37
#